data_AF-A0A075LQV5-F1
#
_entry.id   AF-A0A075LQV5-F1
#
_cell.length_a   1.000
_cell.length_b   1.000
_cell.length_c   1.000
_cell.angle_alpha   90.00
_cell.angle_beta   90.00
_cell.angle_gamma   90.00
#
_symmetry.space_group_name_H-M   'P 1'
#
loop_
_entity.id
_entity.type
_entity.pdbx_description
1 polymer ?
#
loop_
_entity_poly.entity_id
_entity_poly.type
_entity_poly.pdbx_seq_one_letter_code
_entity_poly.pdbx_strand_id
1 'polypeptide(L)'
;MYLITLRQMSEVEIPKMEYDHPLTFSKANDMLLEAVMKYKQTGQQIKLRYRIINIESGESIFNARFTISQDTDSLFQVIRGSNSIPKEVVDYVSGVESKSVEETEVDISFNNHVEEKAKLEQLKTEKSDIQQQLKNDEKERMQRDMEYQRKMKAIQDEKEALEKALQQKEKEEAFKESQRLEALRQLEEEKQEYQQRMEEKRAQDKRKQEEHEKRLKQVEDEAKVSEIELANIQAELDKGVLERKKELQELEEQKAEIERQANLLKAEGEVEEVQHKQRLQEHMPSQQPIPGSIDVPIHPPGVASASMKTAATVVPKLTMKERLQELDFEAVKNYSGQAIKFTAKASVKGSKRAYKLARDHRESRKAAKQEKQEQLSKKLDFEEKLTTEKIKFMDELKKDKLMQEKELKKQARQQAREAEKQVRIEERYRAEKTRKFRSPSLKPLKNVLALVLFVTLILGVVYYFDLGNGIPIVDSVKAQINGLVNQF
;
A
#
# COMPACT_ATOMS: atom_id res chain seq x y z
N MET A 1 101.48 -35.27 23.08
CA MET A 1 101.43 -35.45 24.57
C MET A 1 100.14 -36.19 24.94
N TYR A 2 100.09 -36.94 26.05
CA TYR A 2 98.90 -37.72 26.44
C TYR A 2 98.34 -37.26 27.80
N LEU A 3 97.03 -37.45 28.02
CA LEU A 3 96.36 -37.27 29.31
C LEU A 3 95.56 -38.51 29.70
N ILE A 4 95.23 -38.64 30.99
CA ILE A 4 94.46 -39.76 31.54
C ILE A 4 93.25 -39.27 32.34
N THR A 5 92.09 -39.88 32.09
CA THR A 5 90.86 -39.69 32.90
C THR A 5 90.65 -40.95 33.74
N LEU A 6 90.42 -40.84 35.06
CA LEU A 6 90.35 -41.95 36.02
C LEU A 6 88.95 -42.08 36.65
N ARG A 7 87.97 -42.77 36.03
CA ARG A 7 86.61 -42.85 36.58
C ARG A 7 86.39 -44.00 37.58
N GLN A 8 85.87 -43.71 38.78
CA GLN A 8 85.43 -44.75 39.72
C GLN A 8 84.16 -45.48 39.26
N MET A 9 84.14 -46.80 39.44
CA MET A 9 83.09 -47.72 38.97
C MET A 9 82.30 -48.41 40.09
N SER A 10 82.53 -48.05 41.36
CA SER A 10 81.92 -48.66 42.55
C SER A 10 81.15 -47.64 43.40
N GLU A 11 79.90 -47.98 43.77
CA GLU A 11 78.97 -47.18 44.59
C GLU A 11 79.28 -47.22 46.10
N VAL A 12 80.55 -47.41 46.48
CA VAL A 12 80.97 -47.38 47.88
C VAL A 12 81.18 -45.92 48.29
N GLU A 13 80.59 -45.50 49.40
CA GLU A 13 80.62 -44.13 49.94
C GLU A 13 82.01 -43.71 50.48
N ILE A 14 82.99 -43.67 49.59
CA ILE A 14 84.27 -42.98 49.78
C ILE A 14 84.11 -41.60 49.13
N PRO A 15 84.46 -40.49 49.82
CA PRO A 15 84.14 -39.14 49.35
C PRO A 15 84.70 -38.86 47.96
N LYS A 16 83.87 -38.19 47.12
CA LYS A 16 84.15 -37.82 45.72
C LYS A 16 85.58 -37.31 45.52
N MET A 17 86.44 -38.18 44.99
CA MET A 17 87.64 -37.74 44.27
C MET A 17 87.20 -37.35 42.85
N GLU A 18 87.75 -36.23 42.34
CA GLU A 18 87.33 -35.63 41.06
C GLU A 18 87.88 -36.41 39.88
N TYR A 19 87.17 -37.47 39.55
CA TYR A 19 87.62 -38.58 38.70
C TYR A 19 87.20 -38.46 37.21
N ASP A 20 86.36 -37.49 36.86
CA ASP A 20 85.79 -37.31 35.51
C ASP A 20 86.46 -36.18 34.69
N HIS A 21 87.68 -35.74 35.03
CA HIS A 21 88.45 -34.73 34.29
C HIS A 21 89.78 -35.27 33.73
N PRO A 22 90.29 -34.75 32.59
CA PRO A 22 91.61 -35.13 32.07
C PRO A 22 92.73 -34.63 32.98
N LEU A 23 93.65 -35.51 33.35
CA LEU A 23 94.79 -35.24 34.23
C LEU A 23 96.10 -35.63 33.55
N THR A 24 97.19 -35.00 33.97
CA THR A 24 98.56 -35.45 33.69
C THR A 24 98.84 -36.76 34.41
N PHE A 25 99.75 -37.59 33.89
CA PHE A 25 100.01 -38.93 34.46
C PHE A 25 100.60 -38.86 35.87
N SER A 26 101.43 -37.85 36.16
CA SER A 26 101.96 -37.59 37.49
C SER A 26 100.83 -37.32 38.50
N LYS A 27 99.94 -36.37 38.19
CA LYS A 27 98.81 -35.97 39.05
C LYS A 27 97.80 -37.11 39.25
N ALA A 28 97.53 -37.87 38.20
CA ALA A 28 96.70 -39.06 38.24
C ALA A 28 97.34 -40.19 39.08
N ASN A 29 98.65 -40.34 39.04
CA ASN A 29 99.37 -41.30 39.87
C ASN A 29 99.32 -40.91 41.36
N ASP A 30 99.49 -39.64 41.69
CA ASP A 30 99.41 -39.15 43.07
C ASP A 30 98.00 -39.35 43.66
N MET A 31 96.95 -39.06 42.87
CA MET A 31 95.56 -39.38 43.25
C MET A 31 95.33 -40.89 43.45
N LEU A 32 95.95 -41.73 42.61
CA LEU A 32 95.87 -43.18 42.79
C LEU A 32 96.58 -43.64 44.06
N LEU A 33 97.77 -43.10 44.37
CA LEU A 33 98.51 -43.41 45.59
C LEU A 33 97.70 -43.05 46.84
N GLU A 34 96.96 -41.93 46.82
CA GLU A 34 96.04 -41.58 47.91
C GLU A 34 94.90 -42.61 48.04
N ALA A 35 94.33 -43.08 46.92
CA ALA A 35 93.31 -44.14 46.92
C ALA A 35 93.87 -45.50 47.39
N VAL A 36 95.11 -45.84 47.06
CA VAL A 36 95.84 -47.03 47.55
C VAL A 36 96.08 -46.94 49.07
N MET A 37 96.46 -45.77 49.59
CA MET A 37 96.60 -45.56 51.04
C MET A 37 95.25 -45.74 51.75
N LYS A 38 94.16 -45.21 51.21
CA LYS A 38 92.81 -45.42 51.74
C LYS A 38 92.39 -46.88 51.69
N TYR A 39 92.68 -47.61 50.59
CA TYR A 39 92.48 -49.06 50.52
C TYR A 39 93.23 -49.80 51.64
N LYS A 40 94.51 -49.47 51.87
CA LYS A 40 95.34 -50.07 52.92
C LYS A 40 94.81 -49.78 54.34
N GLN A 41 94.00 -48.73 54.53
CA GLN A 41 93.35 -48.37 55.79
C GLN A 41 91.95 -49.01 55.98
N THR A 42 91.13 -49.10 54.91
CA THR A 42 89.73 -49.56 55.00
C THR A 42 89.50 -51.00 54.56
N GLY A 43 90.42 -51.59 53.80
CA GLY A 43 90.29 -52.92 53.18
C GLY A 43 89.28 -53.00 52.03
N GLN A 44 88.65 -51.89 51.63
CA GLN A 44 87.56 -51.88 50.65
C GLN A 44 88.08 -51.70 49.21
N GLN A 45 88.03 -52.76 48.40
CA GLN A 45 88.50 -52.74 47.00
C GLN A 45 87.76 -51.70 46.15
N ILE A 46 88.52 -50.78 45.53
CA ILE A 46 87.99 -49.75 44.64
C ILE A 46 88.20 -50.19 43.19
N LYS A 47 87.13 -50.19 42.38
CA LYS A 47 87.21 -50.47 40.94
C LYS A 47 87.30 -49.16 40.17
N LEU A 48 88.39 -48.97 39.42
CA LEU A 48 88.62 -47.80 38.58
C LEU A 48 88.63 -48.17 37.10
N ARG A 49 88.12 -47.28 36.26
CA ARG A 49 88.26 -47.30 34.81
C ARG A 49 89.15 -46.14 34.40
N TYR A 50 90.22 -46.40 33.66
CA TYR A 50 91.02 -45.34 33.08
C TYR A 50 90.88 -45.29 31.55
N ARG A 51 91.07 -44.09 31.01
CA ARG A 51 91.10 -43.80 29.58
C ARG A 51 92.25 -42.85 29.31
N ILE A 52 93.05 -43.18 28.29
CA ILE A 52 94.17 -42.36 27.82
C ILE A 52 93.75 -41.65 26.54
N ILE A 53 94.05 -40.36 26.44
CA ILE A 53 93.63 -39.44 25.38
C ILE A 53 94.87 -38.77 24.79
N ASN A 54 94.94 -38.62 23.46
CA ASN A 54 95.93 -37.76 22.82
C ASN A 54 95.51 -36.30 22.94
N ILE A 55 96.40 -35.41 23.39
CA ILE A 55 96.13 -33.97 23.40
C ILE A 55 95.98 -33.42 21.98
N GLU A 56 96.76 -33.93 21.01
CA GLU A 56 96.81 -33.37 19.66
C GLU A 56 95.61 -33.75 18.79
N SER A 57 95.06 -34.97 18.95
CA SER A 57 93.87 -35.42 18.21
C SER A 57 92.57 -35.40 19.03
N GLY A 58 92.65 -35.30 20.36
CA GLY A 58 91.50 -35.46 21.26
C GLY A 58 90.95 -36.90 21.33
N GLU A 59 91.56 -37.86 20.63
CA GLU A 59 91.05 -39.22 20.52
C GLU A 59 91.44 -40.10 21.71
N SER A 60 90.53 -40.99 22.08
CA SER A 60 90.72 -41.96 23.15
C SER A 60 91.53 -43.16 22.68
N ILE A 61 92.86 -43.10 22.81
CA ILE A 61 93.80 -44.17 22.40
C ILE A 61 93.54 -45.48 23.15
N PHE A 62 93.31 -45.42 24.46
CA PHE A 62 93.21 -46.63 25.29
C PHE A 62 92.12 -46.52 26.37
N ASN A 63 91.51 -47.65 26.72
CA ASN A 63 90.49 -47.76 27.76
C ASN A 63 90.68 -49.08 28.50
N ALA A 64 90.89 -49.03 29.82
CA ALA A 64 90.97 -50.23 30.65
C ALA A 64 90.27 -50.05 32.00
N ARG A 65 90.15 -51.15 32.74
CA ARG A 65 89.64 -51.20 34.11
C ARG A 65 90.65 -51.95 34.97
N PHE A 66 90.85 -51.50 36.18
CA PHE A 66 91.65 -52.19 37.19
C PHE A 66 90.96 -52.07 38.55
N THR A 67 91.37 -52.93 39.49
CA THR A 67 90.89 -52.90 40.87
C THR A 67 92.09 -52.59 41.75
N ILE A 68 91.94 -51.64 42.67
CA ILE A 68 92.97 -51.37 43.67
C ILE A 68 92.98 -52.55 44.65
N SER A 69 94.12 -53.23 44.73
CA SER A 69 94.42 -54.33 45.65
C SER A 69 95.62 -53.99 46.53
N GLN A 70 96.02 -54.93 47.41
CA GLN A 70 97.20 -54.76 48.26
C GLN A 70 98.51 -54.62 47.45
N ASP A 71 98.55 -55.22 46.26
CA ASP A 71 99.70 -55.29 45.35
C ASP A 71 99.71 -54.15 44.31
N THR A 72 98.82 -53.16 44.44
CA THR A 72 98.76 -52.01 43.53
C THR A 72 99.67 -50.88 44.03
N ASP A 73 100.90 -50.79 43.51
CA ASP A 73 101.88 -49.80 43.98
C ASP A 73 101.90 -48.48 43.19
N SER A 74 101.59 -48.46 41.89
CA SER A 74 101.55 -47.21 41.10
C SER A 74 100.70 -47.30 39.83
N LEU A 75 100.24 -46.14 39.34
CA LEU A 75 99.50 -46.04 38.07
C LEU A 75 100.40 -46.39 36.88
N PHE A 76 101.68 -46.02 36.96
CA PHE A 76 102.69 -46.35 35.95
C PHE A 76 102.86 -47.86 35.75
N GLN A 77 102.88 -48.65 36.84
CA GLN A 77 102.91 -50.12 36.76
C GLN A 77 101.59 -50.70 36.23
N VAL A 78 100.44 -50.17 36.63
CA VAL A 78 99.10 -50.60 36.14
C VAL A 78 98.97 -50.39 34.63
N ILE A 79 99.57 -49.33 34.09
CA ILE A 79 99.64 -49.07 32.65
C ILE A 79 100.62 -50.05 31.99
N ARG A 80 101.87 -50.14 32.48
CA ARG A 80 102.91 -51.03 31.91
C ARG A 80 102.55 -52.52 31.92
N GLY A 81 101.76 -52.97 32.91
CA GLY A 81 101.26 -54.35 32.99
C GLY A 81 100.14 -54.69 32.00
N SER A 82 99.70 -53.76 31.15
CA SER A 82 98.62 -53.98 30.19
C SER A 82 99.14 -54.25 28.78
N ASN A 83 99.03 -55.51 28.35
CA ASN A 83 99.57 -56.03 27.08
C ASN A 83 99.01 -55.40 25.79
N SER A 84 98.00 -54.53 25.88
CA SER A 84 97.27 -53.95 24.74
C SER A 84 97.42 -52.43 24.59
N ILE A 85 98.34 -51.80 25.34
CA ILE A 85 98.64 -50.36 25.21
C ILE A 85 99.67 -50.13 24.09
N PRO A 86 99.48 -49.13 23.20
CA PRO A 86 100.47 -48.77 22.19
C PRO A 86 101.83 -48.40 22.80
N LYS A 87 102.92 -48.84 22.17
CA LYS A 87 104.29 -48.64 22.67
C LYS A 87 104.61 -47.15 22.93
N GLU A 88 104.19 -46.26 22.04
CA GLU A 88 104.35 -44.80 22.16
C GLU A 88 103.81 -44.24 23.49
N VAL A 89 102.69 -44.79 23.98
CA VAL A 89 102.11 -44.41 25.28
C VAL A 89 102.92 -45.01 26.42
N VAL A 90 103.38 -46.27 26.30
CA VAL A 90 104.23 -46.93 27.31
C VAL A 90 105.58 -46.20 27.47
N ASP A 91 106.18 -45.78 26.37
CA ASP A 91 107.45 -45.05 26.33
C ASP A 91 107.29 -43.66 26.95
N TYR A 92 106.22 -42.93 26.60
CA TYR A 92 105.88 -41.64 27.22
C TYR A 92 105.66 -41.76 28.74
N VAL A 93 104.86 -42.74 29.18
CA VAL A 93 104.54 -42.98 30.59
C VAL A 93 105.80 -43.36 31.39
N SER A 94 106.72 -44.12 30.78
CA SER A 94 108.03 -44.43 31.37
C SER A 94 108.96 -43.20 31.42
N GLY A 95 108.84 -42.29 30.45
CA GLY A 95 109.52 -41.00 30.42
C GLY A 95 109.08 -40.07 31.57
N VAL A 96 107.78 -40.03 31.84
CA VAL A 96 107.20 -39.29 32.97
C VAL A 96 107.64 -39.89 34.32
N GLU A 97 107.57 -41.22 34.49
CA GLU A 97 108.00 -41.89 35.73
C GLU A 97 109.49 -41.65 36.05
N SER A 98 110.33 -41.62 35.01
CA SER A 98 111.78 -41.34 35.12
C SER A 98 112.13 -39.85 35.21
N LYS A 99 111.14 -38.94 35.19
CA LYS A 99 111.32 -37.47 35.11
C LYS A 99 112.15 -37.00 33.91
N SER A 100 112.17 -37.76 32.81
CA SER A 100 112.79 -37.35 31.55
C SER A 100 111.81 -36.60 30.63
N VAL A 101 110.51 -36.63 30.96
CA VAL A 101 109.45 -35.84 30.32
C VAL A 101 108.77 -34.98 31.40
N GLU A 102 108.83 -33.66 31.25
CA GLU A 102 108.09 -32.72 32.10
C GLU A 102 106.66 -32.54 31.55
N GLU A 103 105.65 -32.84 32.37
CA GLU A 103 104.24 -32.60 32.03
C GLU A 103 103.83 -31.17 32.43
N THR A 104 103.37 -30.36 31.47
CA THR A 104 102.77 -29.05 31.75
C THR A 104 101.26 -29.19 31.97
N GLU A 105 100.70 -28.44 32.93
CA GLU A 105 99.25 -28.37 33.11
C GLU A 105 98.63 -27.57 31.95
N VAL A 106 97.94 -28.25 31.04
CA VAL A 106 97.26 -27.62 29.89
C VAL A 106 95.77 -27.46 30.20
N ASP A 107 95.33 -26.22 30.36
CA ASP A 107 93.91 -25.86 30.42
C ASP A 107 93.25 -26.09 29.04
N ILE A 108 92.71 -27.29 28.81
CA ILE A 108 91.96 -27.61 27.59
C ILE A 108 90.59 -26.94 27.64
N SER A 109 90.53 -25.68 27.22
CA SER A 109 89.28 -24.97 26.97
C SER A 109 88.59 -25.52 25.73
N PHE A 110 87.64 -26.44 25.92
CA PHE A 110 86.77 -26.91 24.83
C PHE A 110 85.87 -25.78 24.34
N ASN A 111 86.19 -25.24 23.17
CA ASN A 111 85.54 -24.07 22.57
C ASN A 111 84.18 -24.41 21.89
N ASN A 112 83.35 -25.22 22.55
CA ASN A 112 82.22 -25.94 21.95
C ASN A 112 80.83 -25.27 22.05
N HIS A 113 80.69 -24.10 22.69
CA HIS A 113 79.38 -23.49 22.97
C HIS A 113 78.92 -22.40 21.98
N VAL A 114 79.58 -22.23 20.83
CA VAL A 114 79.19 -21.22 19.83
C VAL A 114 77.86 -21.58 19.16
N GLU A 115 77.69 -22.83 18.74
CA GLU A 115 76.45 -23.31 18.11
C GLU A 115 75.27 -23.30 19.09
N GLU A 116 75.48 -23.68 20.34
CA GLU A 116 74.43 -23.65 21.38
C GLU A 116 73.98 -22.22 21.70
N LYS A 117 74.89 -21.24 21.70
CA LYS A 117 74.54 -19.82 21.85
C LYS A 117 73.71 -19.31 20.66
N ALA A 118 74.10 -19.64 19.43
CA ALA A 118 73.33 -19.27 18.23
C ALA A 118 71.93 -19.90 18.24
N LYS A 119 71.82 -21.17 18.65
CA LYS A 119 70.54 -21.89 18.79
C LYS A 119 69.66 -21.30 19.90
N LEU A 120 70.27 -20.84 21.00
CA LEU A 120 69.57 -20.14 22.08
C LEU A 120 69.04 -18.77 21.64
N GLU A 121 69.76 -18.03 20.79
CA GLU A 121 69.25 -16.78 20.22
C GLU A 121 68.10 -17.03 19.25
N GLN A 122 68.19 -18.03 18.36
CA GLN A 122 67.08 -18.44 17.49
C GLN A 122 65.81 -18.79 18.28
N LEU A 123 65.94 -19.58 19.36
CA LEU A 123 64.81 -19.93 20.23
C LEU A 123 64.24 -18.71 20.98
N LYS A 124 65.06 -17.69 21.29
CA LYS A 124 64.57 -16.43 21.87
C LYS A 124 63.79 -15.61 20.84
N THR A 125 64.24 -15.53 19.58
CA THR A 125 63.52 -14.84 18.52
C THR A 125 62.21 -15.55 18.18
N GLU A 126 62.21 -16.87 18.01
CA GLU A 126 60.97 -17.66 17.78
C GLU A 126 59.97 -17.49 18.93
N LYS A 127 60.44 -17.52 20.19
CA LYS A 127 59.57 -17.27 21.36
C LYS A 127 58.97 -15.85 21.32
N SER A 128 59.73 -14.84 20.92
CA SER A 128 59.23 -13.47 20.78
C SER A 128 58.17 -13.38 19.69
N ASP A 129 58.43 -13.96 18.51
CA ASP A 129 57.50 -13.96 17.38
C ASP A 129 56.21 -14.70 17.69
N ILE A 130 56.29 -15.88 18.33
CA ILE A 130 55.11 -16.64 18.81
C ILE A 130 54.31 -15.82 19.83
N GLN A 131 54.97 -15.15 20.79
CA GLN A 131 54.28 -14.27 21.75
C GLN A 131 53.61 -13.07 21.06
N GLN A 132 54.19 -12.55 19.98
CA GLN A 132 53.63 -11.44 19.23
C GLN A 132 52.47 -11.89 18.33
N GLN A 133 52.54 -13.08 17.73
CA GLN A 133 51.43 -13.72 17.02
C GLN A 133 50.25 -13.97 17.97
N LEU A 134 50.47 -14.59 19.13
CA LEU A 134 49.41 -14.83 20.12
C LEU A 134 48.69 -13.54 20.55
N LYS A 135 49.42 -12.45 20.77
CA LYS A 135 48.85 -11.13 21.08
C LYS A 135 48.05 -10.51 19.91
N ASN A 136 48.39 -10.83 18.67
CA ASN A 136 47.66 -10.37 17.50
C ASN A 136 46.39 -11.21 17.29
N ASP A 137 46.47 -12.53 17.42
CA ASP A 137 45.34 -13.46 17.35
C ASP A 137 44.30 -13.18 18.45
N GLU A 138 44.75 -12.86 19.67
CA GLU A 138 43.88 -12.47 20.79
C GLU A 138 43.13 -11.17 20.50
N LYS A 139 43.81 -10.15 19.95
CA LYS A 139 43.17 -8.90 19.50
C LYS A 139 42.18 -9.15 18.36
N GLU A 140 42.52 -10.00 17.40
CA GLU A 140 41.64 -10.30 16.27
C GLU A 140 40.41 -11.11 16.72
N ARG A 141 40.55 -12.03 17.68
CA ARG A 141 39.42 -12.66 18.38
C ARG A 141 38.53 -11.62 19.05
N MET A 142 39.11 -10.73 19.87
CA MET A 142 38.35 -9.71 20.58
C MET A 142 37.63 -8.73 19.63
N GLN A 143 38.24 -8.40 18.48
CA GLN A 143 37.59 -7.64 17.41
C GLN A 143 36.44 -8.42 16.77
N ARG A 144 36.62 -9.70 16.45
CA ARG A 144 35.57 -10.58 15.91
C ARG A 144 34.39 -10.72 16.88
N ASP A 145 34.64 -10.86 18.18
CA ASP A 145 33.60 -10.92 19.21
C ASP A 145 32.85 -9.58 19.35
N MET A 146 33.55 -8.43 19.32
CA MET A 146 32.90 -7.12 19.28
C MET A 146 32.07 -6.90 18.01
N GLU A 147 32.56 -7.34 16.85
CA GLU A 147 31.77 -7.31 15.61
C GLU A 147 30.53 -8.20 15.68
N TYR A 148 30.67 -9.39 16.25
CA TYR A 148 29.56 -10.32 16.43
C TYR A 148 28.50 -9.72 17.37
N GLN A 149 28.91 -9.17 18.52
CA GLN A 149 28.01 -8.47 19.44
C GLN A 149 27.31 -7.28 18.77
N ARG A 150 28.03 -6.48 17.97
CA ARG A 150 27.43 -5.38 17.19
C ARG A 150 26.42 -5.86 16.14
N LYS A 151 26.73 -6.95 15.42
CA LYS A 151 25.81 -7.56 14.44
C LYS A 151 24.57 -8.13 15.14
N MET A 152 24.74 -8.85 16.25
CA MET A 152 23.62 -9.36 17.05
C MET A 152 22.74 -8.22 17.58
N LYS A 153 23.33 -7.14 18.09
CA LYS A 153 22.55 -5.97 18.53
C LYS A 153 21.81 -5.30 17.37
N ALA A 154 22.45 -5.11 16.22
CA ALA A 154 21.79 -4.55 15.04
C ALA A 154 20.60 -5.40 14.55
N ILE A 155 20.72 -6.73 14.58
CA ILE A 155 19.64 -7.67 14.28
C ILE A 155 18.51 -7.57 15.32
N GLN A 156 18.84 -7.41 16.60
CA GLN A 156 17.88 -7.21 17.67
C GLN A 156 17.10 -5.89 17.48
N ASP A 157 17.81 -4.79 17.23
CA ASP A 157 17.25 -3.46 16.99
C ASP A 157 16.36 -3.44 15.72
N GLU A 158 16.77 -4.13 14.65
CA GLU A 158 15.98 -4.29 13.41
C GLU A 158 14.71 -5.13 13.65
N LYS A 159 14.80 -6.22 14.43
CA LYS A 159 13.64 -7.04 14.81
C LYS A 159 12.63 -6.22 15.62
N GLU A 160 13.08 -5.45 16.60
CA GLU A 160 12.20 -4.57 17.38
C GLU A 160 11.57 -3.47 16.52
N ALA A 161 12.29 -2.92 15.54
CA ALA A 161 11.75 -1.94 14.60
C ALA A 161 10.67 -2.54 13.70
N LEU A 162 10.88 -3.76 13.21
CA LEU A 162 9.89 -4.51 12.42
C LEU A 162 8.63 -4.86 13.25
N GLU A 163 8.81 -5.27 14.51
CA GLU A 163 7.69 -5.57 15.42
C GLU A 163 6.85 -4.32 15.72
N LYS A 164 7.50 -3.17 16.00
CA LYS A 164 6.82 -1.87 16.15
C LYS A 164 6.09 -1.44 14.88
N ALA A 165 6.68 -1.68 13.70
CA ALA A 165 6.05 -1.36 12.41
C ALA A 165 4.83 -2.25 12.11
N LEU A 166 4.86 -3.54 12.48
CA LEU A 166 3.72 -4.45 12.38
C LEU A 166 2.58 -4.00 13.30
N GLN A 167 2.85 -3.75 14.58
CA GLN A 167 1.84 -3.26 15.53
C GLN A 167 1.21 -1.92 15.12
N GLN A 168 1.96 -1.05 14.41
CA GLN A 168 1.41 0.18 13.84
C GLN A 168 0.48 -0.10 12.66
N LYS A 169 0.85 -1.02 11.77
CA LYS A 169 -0.01 -1.44 10.65
C LYS A 169 -1.30 -2.10 11.13
N GLU A 170 -1.22 -3.00 12.10
CA GLU A 170 -2.41 -3.65 12.70
C GLU A 170 -3.38 -2.60 13.28
N LYS A 171 -2.87 -1.57 13.96
CA LYS A 171 -3.68 -0.45 14.47
C LYS A 171 -4.28 0.40 13.35
N GLU A 172 -3.54 0.65 12.27
CA GLU A 172 -4.03 1.40 11.11
C GLU A 172 -5.11 0.61 10.34
N GLU A 173 -4.94 -0.71 10.21
CA GLU A 173 -5.91 -1.61 9.60
C GLU A 173 -7.19 -1.73 10.44
N ALA A 174 -7.07 -1.91 11.76
CA ALA A 174 -8.20 -1.90 12.68
C ALA A 174 -8.98 -0.56 12.65
N PHE A 175 -8.28 0.57 12.54
CA PHE A 175 -8.91 1.89 12.39
C PHE A 175 -9.64 2.04 11.04
N LYS A 176 -9.04 1.57 9.94
CA LYS A 176 -9.70 1.53 8.61
C LYS A 176 -10.90 0.58 8.61
N GLU A 177 -10.84 -0.53 9.33
CA GLU A 177 -11.96 -1.44 9.51
C GLU A 177 -13.10 -0.78 10.31
N SER A 178 -12.80 -0.10 11.42
CA SER A 178 -13.82 0.66 12.15
C SER A 178 -14.46 1.76 11.31
N GLN A 179 -13.69 2.48 10.48
CA GLN A 179 -14.24 3.47 9.54
C GLN A 179 -15.15 2.85 8.49
N ARG A 180 -14.81 1.67 7.95
CA ARG A 180 -15.69 0.93 7.02
C ARG A 180 -16.98 0.50 7.71
N LEU A 181 -16.90 0.04 8.95
CA LEU A 181 -18.04 -0.42 9.73
C LEU A 181 -18.98 0.74 10.10
N GLU A 182 -18.42 1.91 10.45
CA GLU A 182 -19.16 3.15 10.67
C GLU A 182 -19.81 3.68 9.37
N ALA A 183 -19.11 3.65 8.23
CA ALA A 183 -19.66 4.03 6.94
C ALA A 183 -20.79 3.09 6.48
N LEU A 184 -20.65 1.77 6.72
CA LEU A 184 -21.72 0.79 6.48
C LEU A 184 -22.93 1.08 7.36
N ARG A 185 -22.72 1.41 8.64
CA ARG A 185 -23.79 1.78 9.56
C ARG A 185 -24.52 3.05 9.12
N GLN A 186 -23.80 4.08 8.68
CA GLN A 186 -24.40 5.30 8.12
C GLN A 186 -25.27 4.99 6.88
N LEU A 187 -24.80 4.11 5.98
CA LEU A 187 -25.58 3.67 4.82
C LEU A 187 -26.82 2.84 5.21
N GLU A 188 -26.76 2.06 6.29
CA GLU A 188 -27.93 1.35 6.83
C GLU A 188 -28.93 2.31 7.49
N GLU A 189 -28.47 3.31 8.23
CA GLU A 189 -29.30 4.36 8.84
C GLU A 189 -29.97 5.22 7.74
N GLU A 190 -29.24 5.66 6.71
CA GLU A 190 -29.82 6.35 5.54
C GLU A 190 -30.88 5.48 4.83
N LYS A 191 -30.60 4.19 4.62
CA LYS A 191 -31.55 3.25 4.01
C LYS A 191 -32.83 3.12 4.85
N GLN A 192 -32.73 3.08 6.17
CA GLN A 192 -33.89 3.06 7.07
C GLN A 192 -34.67 4.37 7.01
N GLU A 193 -34.02 5.53 7.01
CA GLU A 193 -34.69 6.82 6.82
C GLU A 193 -35.44 6.89 5.49
N TYR A 194 -34.82 6.44 4.39
CA TYR A 194 -35.49 6.40 3.09
C TYR A 194 -36.70 5.45 3.08
N GLN A 195 -36.62 4.30 3.77
CA GLN A 195 -37.75 3.40 3.94
C GLN A 195 -38.89 4.07 4.74
N GLN A 196 -38.59 4.68 5.88
CA GLN A 196 -39.57 5.40 6.69
C GLN A 196 -40.25 6.53 5.91
N ARG A 197 -39.48 7.39 5.20
CA ARG A 197 -40.03 8.46 4.35
C ARG A 197 -40.92 7.93 3.21
N MET A 198 -40.61 6.74 2.68
CA MET A 198 -41.45 6.09 1.67
C MET A 198 -42.74 5.51 2.27
N GLU A 199 -42.70 4.96 3.48
CA GLU A 199 -43.88 4.49 4.21
C GLU A 199 -44.77 5.65 4.64
N GLU A 200 -44.20 6.75 5.14
CA GLU A 200 -44.93 8.00 5.42
C GLU A 200 -45.63 8.55 4.18
N LYS A 201 -44.95 8.59 3.01
CA LYS A 201 -45.59 8.98 1.75
C LYS A 201 -46.74 8.06 1.37
N ARG A 202 -46.56 6.75 1.44
CA ARG A 202 -47.65 5.78 1.19
C ARG A 202 -48.82 5.99 2.16
N ALA A 203 -48.57 6.29 3.43
CA ALA A 203 -49.59 6.57 4.42
C ALA A 203 -50.32 7.90 4.15
N GLN A 204 -49.60 8.95 3.74
CA GLN A 204 -50.19 10.23 3.33
C GLN A 204 -51.05 10.07 2.07
N ASP A 205 -50.60 9.31 1.09
CA ASP A 205 -51.34 9.11 -0.16
C ASP A 205 -52.59 8.25 0.06
N LYS A 206 -52.53 7.23 0.94
CA LYS A 206 -53.72 6.51 1.42
C LYS A 206 -54.72 7.44 2.13
N ARG A 207 -54.25 8.29 3.06
CA ARG A 207 -55.13 9.26 3.74
C ARG A 207 -55.80 10.23 2.76
N LYS A 208 -55.07 10.73 1.76
CA LYS A 208 -55.66 11.55 0.69
C LYS A 208 -56.69 10.77 -0.12
N GLN A 209 -56.43 9.52 -0.47
CA GLN A 209 -57.40 8.67 -1.16
C GLN A 209 -58.68 8.50 -0.34
N GLU A 210 -58.56 8.18 0.95
CA GLU A 210 -59.71 8.08 1.88
C GLU A 210 -60.47 9.41 2.04
N GLU A 211 -59.78 10.55 2.10
CA GLU A 211 -60.39 11.89 2.12
C GLU A 211 -61.12 12.20 0.81
N HIS A 212 -60.53 11.87 -0.34
CA HIS A 212 -61.17 12.04 -1.64
C HIS A 212 -62.38 11.13 -1.82
N GLU A 213 -62.32 9.88 -1.37
CA GLU A 213 -63.45 8.94 -1.41
C GLU A 213 -64.60 9.41 -0.50
N LYS A 214 -64.30 9.93 0.70
CA LYS A 214 -65.30 10.53 1.59
C LYS A 214 -65.95 11.75 0.96
N ARG A 215 -65.18 12.64 0.32
CA ARG A 215 -65.72 13.80 -0.40
C ARG A 215 -66.55 13.40 -1.62
N LEU A 216 -66.15 12.38 -2.37
CA LEU A 216 -66.94 11.85 -3.49
C LEU A 216 -68.30 11.33 -3.00
N LYS A 217 -68.33 10.54 -1.92
CA LYS A 217 -69.58 10.08 -1.31
C LYS A 217 -70.48 11.23 -0.83
N GLN A 218 -69.91 12.25 -0.18
CA GLN A 218 -70.64 13.45 0.21
C GLN A 218 -71.25 14.19 -1.00
N VAL A 219 -70.47 14.38 -2.08
CA VAL A 219 -70.95 15.03 -3.30
C VAL A 219 -72.00 14.17 -4.03
N GLU A 220 -71.87 12.84 -4.03
CA GLU A 220 -72.88 11.93 -4.57
C GLU A 220 -74.19 11.97 -3.78
N ASP A 221 -74.12 12.06 -2.45
CA ASP A 221 -75.31 12.14 -1.60
C ASP A 221 -75.97 13.53 -1.69
N GLU A 222 -75.18 14.62 -1.73
CA GLU A 222 -75.68 15.98 -2.03
C GLU A 222 -76.32 16.08 -3.42
N ALA A 223 -75.74 15.41 -4.43
CA ALA A 223 -76.32 15.33 -5.76
C ALA A 223 -77.67 14.58 -5.76
N LYS A 224 -77.77 13.42 -5.11
CA LYS A 224 -79.04 12.68 -4.97
C LYS A 224 -80.12 13.49 -4.25
N VAL A 225 -79.75 14.22 -3.19
CA VAL A 225 -80.68 15.12 -2.49
C VAL A 225 -81.17 16.22 -3.44
N SER A 226 -80.25 16.84 -4.19
CA SER A 226 -80.58 17.87 -5.19
C SER A 226 -81.47 17.33 -6.31
N GLU A 227 -81.24 16.11 -6.79
CA GLU A 227 -82.08 15.43 -7.79
C GLU A 227 -83.50 15.19 -7.26
N ILE A 228 -83.64 14.76 -6.00
CA ILE A 228 -84.94 14.58 -5.34
C ILE A 228 -85.66 15.92 -5.16
N GLU A 229 -84.95 16.98 -4.74
CA GLU A 229 -85.51 18.34 -4.64
C GLU A 229 -85.98 18.86 -6.00
N LEU A 230 -85.20 18.69 -7.06
CA LEU A 230 -85.60 19.05 -8.42
C LEU A 230 -86.81 18.24 -8.90
N ALA A 231 -86.89 16.94 -8.60
CA ALA A 231 -88.04 16.12 -8.94
C ALA A 231 -89.31 16.56 -8.20
N ASN A 232 -89.18 16.95 -6.92
CA ASN A 232 -90.28 17.48 -6.11
C ASN A 232 -90.76 18.83 -6.65
N ILE A 233 -89.85 19.77 -6.95
CA ILE A 233 -90.17 21.08 -7.56
C ILE A 233 -90.87 20.88 -8.91
N GLN A 234 -90.41 19.95 -9.74
CA GLN A 234 -91.05 19.64 -11.02
C GLN A 234 -92.47 19.09 -10.80
N ALA A 235 -92.66 18.18 -9.83
CA ALA A 235 -93.98 17.65 -9.50
C ALA A 235 -94.94 18.71 -8.91
N GLU A 236 -94.43 19.69 -8.17
CA GLU A 236 -95.21 20.84 -7.71
C GLU A 236 -95.60 21.79 -8.86
N LEU A 237 -94.68 22.05 -9.79
CA LEU A 237 -94.97 22.81 -11.01
C LEU A 237 -96.03 22.11 -11.87
N ASP A 238 -95.91 20.79 -12.07
CA ASP A 238 -96.87 20.00 -12.84
C ASP A 238 -98.26 19.99 -12.18
N LYS A 239 -98.33 19.89 -10.84
CA LYS A 239 -99.59 20.08 -10.08
C LYS A 239 -100.19 21.47 -10.31
N GLY A 240 -99.40 22.54 -10.17
CA GLY A 240 -99.86 23.90 -10.38
C GLY A 240 -100.30 24.17 -11.84
N VAL A 241 -99.70 23.49 -12.82
CA VAL A 241 -100.16 23.53 -14.23
C VAL A 241 -101.49 22.78 -14.40
N LEU A 242 -101.69 21.66 -13.72
CA LEU A 242 -102.98 20.92 -13.72
C LEU A 242 -104.09 21.70 -13.01
N GLU A 243 -103.80 22.37 -11.90
CA GLU A 243 -104.75 23.23 -11.18
C GLU A 243 -105.18 24.41 -12.05
N ARG A 244 -104.25 25.16 -12.63
CA ARG A 244 -104.57 26.25 -13.57
C ARG A 244 -105.37 25.78 -14.79
N LYS A 245 -105.14 24.56 -15.28
CA LYS A 245 -105.95 23.98 -16.37
C LYS A 245 -107.39 23.71 -15.94
N LYS A 246 -107.62 23.25 -14.69
CA LYS A 246 -108.96 23.09 -14.13
C LYS A 246 -109.64 24.45 -13.92
N GLU A 247 -108.95 25.42 -13.32
CA GLU A 247 -109.47 26.79 -13.14
C GLU A 247 -109.87 27.43 -14.48
N LEU A 248 -109.05 27.27 -15.53
CA LEU A 248 -109.39 27.74 -16.87
C LEU A 248 -110.61 27.02 -17.45
N GLN A 249 -110.73 25.70 -17.26
CA GLN A 249 -111.90 24.94 -17.71
C GLN A 249 -113.18 25.36 -16.97
N GLU A 250 -113.11 25.55 -15.64
CA GLU A 250 -114.23 26.06 -14.83
C GLU A 250 -114.66 27.47 -15.26
N LEU A 251 -113.71 28.35 -15.62
CA LEU A 251 -113.99 29.67 -16.17
C LEU A 251 -114.58 29.62 -17.59
N GLU A 252 -114.15 28.68 -18.44
CA GLU A 252 -114.76 28.45 -19.77
C GLU A 252 -116.18 27.90 -19.65
N GLU A 253 -116.43 26.98 -18.69
CA GLU A 253 -117.76 26.45 -18.38
C GLU A 253 -118.69 27.55 -17.84
N GLN A 254 -118.23 28.39 -16.88
CA GLN A 254 -118.97 29.56 -16.41
C GLN A 254 -119.26 30.57 -17.53
N LYS A 255 -118.30 30.83 -18.42
CA LYS A 255 -118.51 31.70 -19.59
C LYS A 255 -119.56 31.11 -20.53
N ALA A 256 -119.54 29.80 -20.77
CA ALA A 256 -120.53 29.11 -21.58
C ALA A 256 -121.92 29.12 -20.94
N GLU A 257 -122.02 29.03 -19.60
CA GLU A 257 -123.29 29.21 -18.89
C GLU A 257 -123.82 30.65 -18.96
N ILE A 258 -122.95 31.66 -18.80
CA ILE A 258 -123.32 33.07 -18.97
C ILE A 258 -123.76 33.34 -20.43
N GLU A 259 -123.09 32.77 -21.42
CA GLU A 259 -123.49 32.86 -22.83
C GLU A 259 -124.83 32.14 -23.10
N ARG A 260 -125.09 30.98 -22.48
CA ARG A 260 -126.40 30.31 -22.53
C ARG A 260 -127.50 31.17 -21.90
N GLN A 261 -127.26 31.75 -20.72
CA GLN A 261 -128.21 32.65 -20.05
C GLN A 261 -128.46 33.93 -20.87
N ALA A 262 -127.42 34.53 -21.44
CA ALA A 262 -127.55 35.70 -22.31
C ALA A 262 -128.30 35.37 -23.61
N ASN A 263 -128.12 34.16 -24.17
CA ASN A 263 -128.87 33.71 -25.35
C ASN A 263 -130.32 33.34 -25.01
N LEU A 264 -130.60 32.81 -23.82
CA LEU A 264 -131.96 32.62 -23.31
C LEU A 264 -132.68 33.97 -23.13
N LEU A 265 -132.04 34.94 -22.47
CA LEU A 265 -132.58 36.30 -22.30
C LEU A 265 -132.81 37.01 -23.64
N LYS A 266 -131.95 36.79 -24.65
CA LYS A 266 -132.20 37.26 -26.02
C LYS A 266 -133.39 36.58 -26.66
N ALA A 267 -133.53 35.27 -26.54
CA ALA A 267 -134.67 34.53 -27.08
C ALA A 267 -135.98 34.94 -26.40
N GLU A 268 -135.97 35.18 -25.08
CA GLU A 268 -137.11 35.73 -24.34
C GLU A 268 -137.44 37.15 -24.81
N GLY A 269 -136.44 38.03 -24.97
CA GLY A 269 -136.61 39.37 -25.54
C GLY A 269 -137.12 39.36 -26.99
N GLU A 270 -136.67 38.42 -27.83
CA GLU A 270 -137.18 38.22 -29.19
C GLU A 270 -138.64 37.72 -29.18
N VAL A 271 -139.02 36.86 -28.23
CA VAL A 271 -140.42 36.43 -28.04
C VAL A 271 -141.29 37.60 -27.57
N GLU A 272 -140.82 38.43 -26.64
CA GLU A 272 -141.51 39.66 -26.24
C GLU A 272 -141.63 40.67 -27.38
N GLU A 273 -140.58 40.87 -28.18
CA GLU A 273 -140.62 41.69 -29.39
C GLU A 273 -141.59 41.15 -30.44
N VAL A 274 -141.67 39.84 -30.64
CA VAL A 274 -142.62 39.21 -31.57
C VAL A 274 -144.05 39.38 -31.05
N GLN A 275 -144.32 39.24 -29.75
CA GLN A 275 -145.62 39.56 -29.16
C GLN A 275 -145.97 41.05 -29.31
N HIS A 276 -145.00 41.95 -29.13
CA HIS A 276 -145.18 43.38 -29.32
C HIS A 276 -145.43 43.74 -30.79
N LYS A 277 -144.73 43.11 -31.73
CA LYS A 277 -144.94 43.26 -33.18
C LYS A 277 -146.28 42.68 -33.65
N GLN A 278 -146.74 41.57 -33.08
CA GLN A 278 -148.08 41.04 -33.31
C GLN A 278 -149.17 42.02 -32.84
N ARG A 279 -149.02 42.62 -31.64
CA ARG A 279 -149.93 43.68 -31.16
C ARG A 279 -149.92 44.94 -32.04
N LEU A 280 -148.83 45.21 -32.76
CA LEU A 280 -148.72 46.35 -33.69
C LEU A 280 -149.21 46.04 -35.11
N GLN A 281 -149.45 44.78 -35.48
CA GLN A 281 -149.88 44.40 -36.84
C GLN A 281 -151.41 44.34 -37.05
N GLU A 282 -152.22 44.54 -36.00
CA GLU A 282 -153.70 44.50 -36.13
C GLU A 282 -154.34 45.79 -36.67
N HIS A 283 -153.57 46.87 -36.94
CA HIS A 283 -154.13 48.13 -37.45
C HIS A 283 -153.43 48.75 -38.67
N MET A 284 -154.08 48.52 -39.82
CA MET A 284 -154.21 49.38 -41.01
C MET A 284 -153.05 49.49 -42.04
N PRO A 285 -153.37 49.77 -43.33
CA PRO A 285 -152.44 49.55 -44.44
C PRO A 285 -151.97 50.82 -45.20
N SER A 286 -150.92 50.63 -46.01
CA SER A 286 -150.61 51.32 -47.29
C SER A 286 -150.55 52.86 -47.36
N GLN A 287 -149.35 53.41 -47.61
CA GLN A 287 -148.95 53.94 -48.95
C GLN A 287 -147.45 54.33 -49.01
N GLN A 288 -146.95 54.54 -50.23
CA GLN A 288 -145.55 54.83 -50.64
C GLN A 288 -145.31 56.38 -50.71
N PRO A 289 -144.26 56.98 -51.35
CA PRO A 289 -142.85 56.59 -51.64
C PRO A 289 -141.74 57.68 -51.42
N ILE A 290 -140.52 57.26 -51.02
CA ILE A 290 -139.16 57.77 -51.46
C ILE A 290 -138.77 59.26 -51.13
N PRO A 291 -137.60 59.80 -51.60
CA PRO A 291 -136.30 60.03 -50.92
C PRO A 291 -136.11 61.46 -50.32
N GLY A 292 -135.04 61.90 -49.63
CA GLY A 292 -133.66 61.44 -49.35
C GLY A 292 -132.73 62.65 -49.03
N SER A 293 -131.43 62.42 -48.74
CA SER A 293 -130.35 63.43 -48.43
C SER A 293 -130.39 64.10 -47.03
N ILE A 294 -129.29 64.53 -46.35
CA ILE A 294 -127.82 64.25 -46.32
C ILE A 294 -127.23 64.93 -45.03
N ASP A 295 -126.07 64.46 -44.49
CA ASP A 295 -125.17 65.04 -43.43
C ASP A 295 -125.75 65.43 -42.02
N VAL A 296 -125.34 64.86 -40.85
CA VAL A 296 -124.06 64.98 -40.08
C VAL A 296 -123.74 66.42 -39.60
N PRO A 297 -123.26 66.78 -38.37
CA PRO A 297 -122.89 66.03 -37.12
C PRO A 297 -123.40 66.66 -35.76
N ILE A 298 -122.84 66.20 -34.61
CA ILE A 298 -122.51 66.91 -33.32
C ILE A 298 -123.13 66.34 -32.01
N HIS A 299 -122.27 66.15 -30.99
CA HIS A 299 -122.49 65.63 -29.60
C HIS A 299 -122.84 66.75 -28.57
N PRO A 300 -122.93 66.49 -27.24
CA PRO A 300 -123.73 65.53 -26.45
C PRO A 300 -124.73 66.36 -25.57
N PRO A 301 -124.69 66.54 -24.21
CA PRO A 301 -124.42 65.69 -23.02
C PRO A 301 -125.74 65.18 -22.34
N GLY A 302 -125.78 64.49 -21.18
CA GLY A 302 -124.77 63.81 -20.36
C GLY A 302 -125.25 63.49 -18.92
N VAL A 303 -124.52 62.60 -18.24
CA VAL A 303 -124.39 62.37 -16.76
C VAL A 303 -125.59 61.86 -15.91
N ALA A 304 -125.40 60.68 -15.27
CA ALA A 304 -125.63 60.32 -13.85
C ALA A 304 -125.91 58.79 -13.69
N SER A 305 -124.97 57.91 -13.28
CA SER A 305 -124.47 57.62 -11.90
C SER A 305 -125.54 56.97 -10.98
N ALA A 306 -125.32 55.92 -10.16
CA ALA A 306 -124.15 55.10 -9.74
C ALA A 306 -124.66 53.68 -9.30
N SER A 307 -123.99 52.73 -8.62
CA SER A 307 -122.74 52.71 -7.82
C SER A 307 -122.26 51.28 -7.50
N MET A 308 -120.92 51.08 -7.40
CA MET A 308 -120.13 50.17 -6.52
C MET A 308 -120.53 48.67 -6.39
N LYS A 309 -119.62 47.67 -6.42
CA LYS A 309 -118.39 47.37 -5.62
C LYS A 309 -117.61 46.20 -6.29
N THR A 310 -116.33 45.81 -6.05
CA THR A 310 -115.16 46.33 -5.29
C THR A 310 -113.84 45.61 -5.71
N ALA A 311 -112.69 46.24 -5.46
CA ALA A 311 -111.38 45.68 -5.08
C ALA A 311 -110.57 44.74 -6.02
N ALA A 312 -109.52 45.31 -6.63
CA ALA A 312 -108.15 44.77 -6.63
C ALA A 312 -107.13 45.91 -6.83
N THR A 313 -106.25 46.17 -5.86
CA THR A 313 -105.32 47.30 -5.86
C THR A 313 -104.05 47.02 -6.67
N VAL A 314 -104.00 47.51 -7.92
CA VAL A 314 -102.76 47.57 -8.70
C VAL A 314 -102.06 48.90 -8.43
N VAL A 315 -100.91 48.87 -7.76
CA VAL A 315 -100.08 50.07 -7.52
C VAL A 315 -99.34 50.44 -8.81
N PRO A 316 -99.53 51.65 -9.37
CA PRO A 316 -98.70 52.13 -10.48
C PRO A 316 -97.26 52.33 -9.99
N LYS A 317 -96.29 51.74 -10.68
CA LYS A 317 -94.87 52.07 -10.44
C LYS A 317 -94.62 53.49 -10.96
N LEU A 318 -94.56 54.46 -10.05
CA LEU A 318 -94.02 55.80 -10.30
C LEU A 318 -92.72 55.70 -11.10
N THR A 319 -92.69 56.34 -12.25
CA THR A 319 -91.54 56.31 -13.14
C THR A 319 -90.41 57.18 -12.59
N MET A 320 -89.17 56.91 -12.99
CA MET A 320 -88.00 57.70 -12.57
C MET A 320 -88.16 59.21 -12.84
N LYS A 321 -88.97 59.60 -13.83
CA LYS A 321 -89.26 61.01 -14.13
C LYS A 321 -90.07 61.70 -13.03
N GLU A 322 -91.09 61.05 -12.48
CA GLU A 322 -91.94 61.61 -11.43
C GLU A 322 -91.14 61.76 -10.12
N ARG A 323 -90.32 60.75 -9.77
CA ARG A 323 -89.39 60.84 -8.62
C ARG A 323 -88.30 61.91 -8.77
N LEU A 324 -87.99 62.36 -9.98
CA LEU A 324 -87.04 63.46 -10.23
C LEU A 324 -87.71 64.83 -10.17
N GLN A 325 -89.04 64.91 -10.18
CA GLN A 325 -89.79 66.17 -10.20
C GLN A 325 -90.10 66.70 -8.78
N GLU A 326 -90.06 65.83 -7.77
CA GLU A 326 -90.27 66.17 -6.35
C GLU A 326 -88.96 66.31 -5.53
N LEU A 327 -87.80 66.09 -6.14
CA LEU A 327 -86.51 66.13 -5.44
C LEU A 327 -85.97 67.56 -5.36
N ASP A 328 -86.05 68.12 -4.16
CA ASP A 328 -85.53 69.45 -3.82
C ASP A 328 -84.03 69.59 -4.18
N PHE A 329 -83.67 70.69 -4.83
CA PHE A 329 -82.40 70.82 -5.55
C PHE A 329 -81.18 70.75 -4.60
N GLU A 330 -81.36 71.16 -3.34
CA GLU A 330 -80.35 71.05 -2.29
C GLU A 330 -80.08 69.60 -1.86
N ALA A 331 -81.09 68.74 -1.83
CA ALA A 331 -80.92 67.33 -1.46
C ALA A 331 -80.04 66.60 -2.50
N VAL A 332 -80.30 66.82 -3.79
CA VAL A 332 -79.51 66.25 -4.89
C VAL A 332 -78.07 66.78 -4.88
N LYS A 333 -77.87 68.07 -4.58
CA LYS A 333 -76.54 68.70 -4.43
C LYS A 333 -75.76 68.12 -3.24
N ASN A 334 -76.42 67.86 -2.12
CA ASN A 334 -75.81 67.25 -0.94
C ASN A 334 -75.44 65.78 -1.17
N TYR A 335 -76.33 64.98 -1.78
CA TYR A 335 -76.05 63.58 -2.12
C TYR A 335 -74.92 63.43 -3.15
N SER A 336 -74.92 64.23 -4.22
CA SER A 336 -73.83 64.23 -5.21
C SER A 336 -72.50 64.67 -4.60
N GLY A 337 -72.50 65.70 -3.73
CA GLY A 337 -71.32 66.11 -2.98
C GLY A 337 -70.77 65.02 -2.04
N GLN A 338 -71.64 64.22 -1.41
CA GLN A 338 -71.22 63.06 -0.61
C GLN A 338 -70.69 61.91 -1.49
N ALA A 339 -71.35 61.61 -2.62
CA ALA A 339 -70.91 60.58 -3.57
C ALA A 339 -69.52 60.90 -4.16
N ILE A 340 -69.25 62.16 -4.51
CA ILE A 340 -67.93 62.62 -4.97
C ILE A 340 -66.88 62.47 -3.86
N LYS A 341 -67.19 62.87 -2.61
CA LYS A 341 -66.29 62.69 -1.47
C LYS A 341 -66.02 61.21 -1.15
N PHE A 342 -67.01 60.33 -1.31
CA PHE A 342 -66.87 58.90 -1.08
C PHE A 342 -66.03 58.23 -2.17
N THR A 343 -66.32 58.49 -3.45
CA THR A 343 -65.55 57.96 -4.59
C THR A 343 -64.10 58.44 -4.58
N ALA A 344 -63.83 59.71 -4.26
CA ALA A 344 -62.47 60.22 -4.07
C ALA A 344 -61.73 59.49 -2.93
N LYS A 345 -62.37 59.31 -1.75
CA LYS A 345 -61.77 58.58 -0.62
C LYS A 345 -61.56 57.09 -0.93
N ALA A 346 -62.47 56.46 -1.66
CA ALA A 346 -62.37 55.07 -2.09
C ALA A 346 -61.22 54.90 -3.11
N SER A 347 -61.11 55.80 -4.09
CA SER A 347 -60.01 55.83 -5.07
C SER A 347 -58.65 55.97 -4.40
N VAL A 348 -58.48 56.91 -3.45
CA VAL A 348 -57.21 57.08 -2.71
C VAL A 348 -56.87 55.89 -1.81
N LYS A 349 -57.87 55.19 -1.24
CA LYS A 349 -57.62 53.95 -0.48
C LYS A 349 -57.28 52.77 -1.41
N GLY A 350 -57.94 52.68 -2.57
CA GLY A 350 -57.69 51.67 -3.59
C GLY A 350 -56.29 51.80 -4.19
N SER A 351 -55.90 53.01 -4.60
CA SER A 351 -54.56 53.27 -5.16
C SER A 351 -53.44 53.03 -4.15
N LYS A 352 -53.62 53.36 -2.86
CA LYS A 352 -52.67 53.00 -1.80
C LYS A 352 -52.54 51.48 -1.60
N ARG A 353 -53.63 50.72 -1.67
CA ARG A 353 -53.60 49.24 -1.62
C ARG A 353 -52.91 48.64 -2.86
N ALA A 354 -53.24 49.12 -4.05
CA ALA A 354 -52.62 48.69 -5.30
C ALA A 354 -51.12 49.01 -5.34
N TYR A 355 -50.71 50.20 -4.87
CA TYR A 355 -49.30 50.57 -4.74
C TYR A 355 -48.56 49.67 -3.74
N LYS A 356 -49.19 49.35 -2.59
CA LYS A 356 -48.60 48.41 -1.63
C LYS A 356 -48.41 47.02 -2.25
N LEU A 357 -49.45 46.45 -2.88
CA LEU A 357 -49.33 45.15 -3.57
C LEU A 357 -48.27 45.15 -4.68
N ALA A 358 -48.18 46.23 -5.47
CA ALA A 358 -47.17 46.37 -6.51
C ALA A 358 -45.74 46.47 -5.93
N ARG A 359 -45.58 47.13 -4.78
CA ARG A 359 -44.32 47.21 -4.03
C ARG A 359 -43.94 45.85 -3.45
N ASP A 360 -44.85 45.21 -2.72
CA ASP A 360 -44.65 43.91 -2.08
C ASP A 360 -44.29 42.83 -3.14
N HIS A 361 -44.96 42.83 -4.30
CA HIS A 361 -44.62 41.97 -5.44
C HIS A 361 -43.24 42.31 -6.07
N ARG A 362 -42.83 43.59 -6.11
CA ARG A 362 -41.50 43.99 -6.58
C ARG A 362 -40.40 43.59 -5.60
N GLU A 363 -40.66 43.65 -4.30
CA GLU A 363 -39.75 43.20 -3.24
C GLU A 363 -39.63 41.67 -3.22
N SER A 364 -40.75 40.94 -3.32
CA SER A 364 -40.78 39.48 -3.52
C SER A 364 -39.99 39.04 -4.76
N ARG A 365 -40.14 39.72 -5.91
CA ARG A 365 -39.34 39.44 -7.12
C ARG A 365 -37.85 39.77 -6.97
N LYS A 366 -37.45 40.68 -6.07
CA LYS A 366 -36.04 40.92 -5.74
C LYS A 366 -35.49 39.79 -4.87
N ALA A 367 -36.20 39.42 -3.81
CA ALA A 367 -35.84 38.30 -2.94
C ALA A 367 -35.69 36.99 -3.72
N ALA A 368 -36.67 36.64 -4.56
CA ALA A 368 -36.62 35.44 -5.41
C ALA A 368 -35.51 35.48 -6.49
N LYS A 369 -34.99 36.67 -6.84
CA LYS A 369 -33.79 36.79 -7.69
C LYS A 369 -32.51 36.59 -6.88
N GLN A 370 -32.43 37.15 -5.68
CA GLN A 370 -31.29 36.98 -4.77
C GLN A 370 -31.15 35.51 -4.35
N GLU A 371 -32.24 34.85 -3.95
CA GLU A 371 -32.25 33.42 -3.61
C GLU A 371 -31.77 32.55 -4.79
N LYS A 372 -32.21 32.86 -6.02
CA LYS A 372 -31.72 32.17 -7.22
C LYS A 372 -30.23 32.43 -7.48
N GLN A 373 -29.72 33.63 -7.21
CA GLN A 373 -28.30 33.93 -7.31
C GLN A 373 -27.48 33.19 -6.24
N GLU A 374 -27.97 33.10 -5.00
CA GLU A 374 -27.33 32.30 -3.94
C GLU A 374 -27.36 30.80 -4.20
N GLN A 375 -28.46 30.27 -4.77
CA GLN A 375 -28.52 28.87 -5.18
C GLN A 375 -27.57 28.58 -6.35
N LEU A 376 -27.37 29.53 -7.28
CA LEU A 376 -26.40 29.42 -8.35
C LEU A 376 -24.96 29.53 -7.83
N SER A 377 -24.65 30.46 -6.92
CA SER A 377 -23.31 30.56 -6.33
C SER A 377 -22.96 29.30 -5.53
N LYS A 378 -23.88 28.80 -4.69
CA LYS A 378 -23.69 27.53 -3.95
C LYS A 378 -23.43 26.34 -4.88
N LYS A 379 -24.03 26.31 -6.07
CA LYS A 379 -23.74 25.28 -7.09
C LYS A 379 -22.35 25.45 -7.70
N LEU A 380 -21.97 26.68 -8.05
CA LEU A 380 -20.63 26.98 -8.56
C LEU A 380 -19.54 26.67 -7.52
N ASP A 381 -19.73 27.05 -6.25
CA ASP A 381 -18.82 26.72 -5.15
C ASP A 381 -18.66 25.20 -4.96
N PHE A 382 -19.74 24.44 -5.19
CA PHE A 382 -19.72 22.97 -5.11
C PHE A 382 -19.00 22.34 -6.31
N GLU A 383 -19.24 22.85 -7.53
CA GLU A 383 -18.54 22.43 -8.74
C GLU A 383 -17.04 22.79 -8.68
N GLU A 384 -16.66 23.94 -8.13
CA GLU A 384 -15.27 24.33 -7.90
C GLU A 384 -14.60 23.38 -6.88
N LYS A 385 -15.23 23.10 -5.74
CA LYS A 385 -14.71 22.10 -4.78
C LYS A 385 -14.53 20.74 -5.44
N LEU A 386 -15.55 20.25 -6.15
CA LEU A 386 -15.52 18.95 -6.83
C LEU A 386 -14.48 18.89 -7.96
N THR A 387 -14.19 20.00 -8.65
CA THR A 387 -13.09 20.05 -9.64
C THR A 387 -11.72 20.11 -8.98
N THR A 388 -11.54 20.87 -7.90
CA THR A 388 -10.25 20.90 -7.17
C THR A 388 -9.93 19.56 -6.50
N GLU A 389 -10.92 18.84 -5.98
CA GLU A 389 -10.76 17.47 -5.48
C GLU A 389 -10.41 16.48 -6.60
N LYS A 390 -11.08 16.56 -7.75
CA LYS A 390 -10.70 15.77 -8.94
C LYS A 390 -9.26 16.05 -9.39
N ILE A 391 -8.80 17.30 -9.35
CA ILE A 391 -7.42 17.65 -9.69
C ILE A 391 -6.45 17.04 -8.68
N LYS A 392 -6.69 17.18 -7.38
CA LYS A 392 -5.88 16.56 -6.31
C LYS A 392 -5.78 15.05 -6.49
N PHE A 393 -6.91 14.37 -6.67
CA PHE A 393 -6.98 12.93 -6.91
C PHE A 393 -6.22 12.50 -8.17
N MET A 394 -6.34 13.25 -9.27
CA MET A 394 -5.58 13.00 -10.50
C MET A 394 -4.07 13.20 -10.32
N ASP A 395 -3.63 14.15 -9.48
CA ASP A 395 -2.22 14.36 -9.18
C ASP A 395 -1.67 13.34 -8.18
N GLU A 396 -2.48 12.83 -7.25
CA GLU A 396 -2.17 11.67 -6.41
C GLU A 396 -2.00 10.42 -7.27
N LEU A 397 -2.95 10.11 -8.16
CA LEU A 397 -2.81 9.01 -9.12
C LEU A 397 -1.57 9.12 -10.03
N LYS A 398 -1.17 10.34 -10.43
CA LYS A 398 0.08 10.56 -11.17
C LYS A 398 1.31 10.28 -10.29
N LYS A 399 1.32 10.72 -9.03
CA LYS A 399 2.41 10.45 -8.08
C LYS A 399 2.55 8.95 -7.83
N ASP A 400 1.44 8.25 -7.62
CA ASP A 400 1.43 6.80 -7.39
C ASP A 400 1.92 6.02 -8.61
N LYS A 401 1.45 6.36 -9.81
CA LYS A 401 1.99 5.77 -11.06
C LYS A 401 3.49 6.01 -11.21
N LEU A 402 3.97 7.21 -10.88
CA LEU A 402 5.38 7.56 -10.95
C LEU A 402 6.23 6.85 -9.88
N MET A 403 5.65 6.57 -8.70
CA MET A 403 6.27 5.73 -7.66
C MET A 403 6.33 4.25 -8.09
N GLN A 404 5.23 3.70 -8.61
CA GLN A 404 5.20 2.35 -9.18
C GLN A 404 6.20 2.18 -10.33
N GLU A 405 6.30 3.16 -11.24
CA GLU A 405 7.29 3.13 -12.33
C GLU A 405 8.73 3.18 -11.77
N LYS A 406 8.99 4.00 -10.75
CA LYS A 406 10.29 4.02 -10.05
C LYS A 406 10.61 2.69 -9.38
N GLU A 407 9.64 2.00 -8.80
CA GLU A 407 9.81 0.70 -8.15
C GLU A 407 10.06 -0.41 -9.17
N LEU A 408 9.25 -0.50 -10.22
CA LEU A 408 9.48 -1.41 -11.35
C LEU A 408 10.86 -1.17 -11.99
N LYS A 409 11.28 0.09 -12.15
CA LYS A 409 12.61 0.44 -12.67
C LYS A 409 13.75 0.10 -11.70
N LYS A 410 13.52 0.11 -10.39
CA LYS A 410 14.47 -0.39 -9.38
C LYS A 410 14.58 -1.92 -9.45
N GLN A 411 13.45 -2.62 -9.49
CA GLN A 411 13.39 -4.09 -9.59
C GLN A 411 14.06 -4.58 -10.89
N ALA A 412 13.72 -3.98 -12.04
CA ALA A 412 14.36 -4.30 -13.32
C ALA A 412 15.88 -4.06 -13.30
N ARG A 413 16.37 -3.01 -12.60
CA ARG A 413 17.81 -2.77 -12.39
C ARG A 413 18.46 -3.78 -11.45
N GLN A 414 17.74 -4.31 -10.46
CA GLN A 414 18.23 -5.38 -9.59
C GLN A 414 18.32 -6.70 -10.37
N GLN A 415 17.25 -7.08 -11.08
CA GLN A 415 17.22 -8.26 -11.95
C GLN A 415 18.32 -8.20 -13.03
N ALA A 416 18.53 -7.04 -13.67
CA ALA A 416 19.61 -6.87 -14.65
C ALA A 416 21.00 -7.07 -14.02
N ARG A 417 21.24 -6.57 -12.80
CA ARG A 417 22.50 -6.80 -12.06
C ARG A 417 22.67 -8.25 -11.62
N GLU A 418 21.59 -8.95 -11.31
CA GLU A 418 21.61 -10.37 -10.95
C GLU A 418 21.87 -11.25 -12.18
N ALA A 419 21.22 -10.96 -13.31
CA ALA A 419 21.51 -11.56 -14.60
C ALA A 419 22.97 -11.31 -15.02
N GLU A 420 23.49 -10.08 -14.87
CA GLU A 420 24.91 -9.77 -15.14
C GLU A 420 25.87 -10.55 -14.22
N LYS A 421 25.52 -10.73 -12.94
CA LYS A 421 26.28 -11.60 -12.02
C LYS A 421 26.23 -13.07 -12.47
N GLN A 422 25.06 -13.58 -12.86
CA GLN A 422 24.90 -14.95 -13.35
C GLN A 422 25.71 -15.18 -14.63
N VAL A 423 25.64 -14.26 -15.60
CA VAL A 423 26.46 -14.29 -16.82
C VAL A 423 27.95 -14.30 -16.48
N ARG A 424 28.42 -13.45 -15.55
CA ARG A 424 29.83 -13.47 -15.11
C ARG A 424 30.24 -14.77 -14.41
N ILE A 425 29.32 -15.43 -13.69
CA ILE A 425 29.56 -16.75 -13.07
C ILE A 425 29.61 -17.83 -14.15
N GLU A 426 28.69 -17.81 -15.12
CA GLU A 426 28.71 -18.71 -16.28
C GLU A 426 29.96 -18.53 -17.14
N GLU A 427 30.40 -17.29 -17.39
CA GLU A 427 31.63 -16.99 -18.13
C GLU A 427 32.85 -17.54 -17.41
N ARG A 428 32.96 -17.37 -16.08
CA ARG A 428 34.01 -17.98 -15.27
C ARG A 428 33.98 -19.50 -15.36
N TYR A 429 32.78 -20.11 -15.24
CA TYR A 429 32.61 -21.55 -15.35
C TYR A 429 32.96 -22.09 -16.75
N ARG A 430 32.57 -21.40 -17.82
CA ARG A 430 32.96 -21.71 -19.21
C ARG A 430 34.47 -21.52 -19.43
N ALA A 431 35.08 -20.49 -18.84
CA ALA A 431 36.53 -20.26 -18.91
C ALA A 431 37.33 -21.34 -18.17
N GLU A 432 36.86 -21.83 -17.03
CA GLU A 432 37.46 -22.97 -16.33
C GLU A 432 37.27 -24.29 -17.10
N LYS A 433 36.06 -24.54 -17.62
CA LYS A 433 35.76 -25.74 -18.40
C LYS A 433 36.57 -25.81 -19.70
N THR A 434 36.80 -24.67 -20.37
CA THR A 434 37.68 -24.57 -21.55
C THR A 434 39.16 -24.61 -21.20
N ARG A 435 39.60 -24.09 -20.03
CA ARG A 435 40.97 -24.31 -19.53
C ARG A 435 41.28 -25.79 -19.31
N LYS A 436 40.33 -26.57 -18.77
CA LYS A 436 40.47 -28.04 -18.61
C LYS A 436 40.48 -28.81 -19.94
N PHE A 437 40.01 -28.19 -21.04
CA PHE A 437 40.03 -28.74 -22.40
C PHE A 437 41.07 -28.07 -23.33
N ARG A 438 42.10 -27.42 -22.79
CA ARG A 438 43.32 -27.17 -23.56
C ARG A 438 44.05 -28.49 -23.78
N SER A 439 43.79 -29.13 -24.92
CA SER A 439 44.69 -30.14 -25.47
C SER A 439 46.12 -29.56 -25.51
N PRO A 440 47.15 -30.38 -25.23
CA PRO A 440 48.53 -29.91 -25.22
C PRO A 440 48.84 -29.31 -26.60
N SER A 441 49.20 -28.02 -26.62
CA SER A 441 49.23 -27.28 -27.88
C SER A 441 50.23 -27.93 -28.83
N LEU A 442 49.79 -28.31 -30.04
CA LEU A 442 50.61 -28.93 -31.10
C LEU A 442 51.76 -28.05 -31.64
N LYS A 443 52.12 -26.96 -30.94
CA LYS A 443 53.25 -26.07 -31.27
C LYS A 443 54.61 -26.78 -31.34
N PRO A 444 55.02 -27.67 -30.39
CA PRO A 444 56.31 -28.34 -30.53
C PRO A 444 56.27 -29.33 -31.69
N LEU A 445 55.13 -29.99 -31.93
CA LEU A 445 54.96 -30.95 -33.01
C LEU A 445 55.01 -30.25 -34.39
N LYS A 446 54.40 -29.07 -34.54
CA LYS A 446 54.57 -28.23 -35.74
C LYS A 446 56.02 -27.77 -35.95
N ASN A 447 56.71 -27.38 -34.89
CA ASN A 447 58.12 -26.95 -35.00
C ASN A 447 59.05 -28.11 -35.38
N VAL A 448 58.83 -29.31 -34.82
CA VAL A 448 59.57 -30.53 -35.20
C VAL A 448 59.28 -30.88 -36.65
N LEU A 449 58.01 -30.87 -37.09
CA LEU A 449 57.64 -31.23 -38.45
C LEU A 449 58.14 -30.22 -39.50
N ALA A 450 58.19 -28.93 -39.15
CA ALA A 450 58.82 -27.89 -39.96
C ALA A 450 60.35 -28.06 -40.04
N LEU A 451 61.01 -28.45 -38.95
CA LEU A 451 62.45 -28.71 -38.93
C LEU A 451 62.81 -29.96 -39.76
N VAL A 452 62.00 -31.02 -39.68
CA VAL A 452 62.17 -32.21 -40.54
C VAL A 452 61.98 -31.85 -42.02
N LEU A 453 60.96 -31.06 -42.37
CA LEU A 453 60.77 -30.55 -43.74
C LEU A 453 61.94 -29.68 -44.22
N PHE A 454 62.51 -28.85 -43.34
CA PHE A 454 63.66 -28.01 -43.69
C PHE A 454 64.92 -28.85 -43.95
N VAL A 455 65.19 -29.86 -43.11
CA VAL A 455 66.32 -30.78 -43.27
C VAL A 455 66.17 -31.64 -44.53
N THR A 456 64.99 -32.18 -44.82
CA THR A 456 64.77 -32.95 -46.06
C THR A 456 64.87 -32.08 -47.32
N LEU A 457 64.46 -30.81 -47.27
CA LEU A 457 64.62 -29.88 -48.37
C LEU A 457 66.10 -29.52 -48.60
N ILE A 458 66.90 -29.31 -47.54
CA ILE A 458 68.35 -29.14 -47.65
C ILE A 458 69.03 -30.38 -48.23
N LEU A 459 68.70 -31.58 -47.75
CA LEU A 459 69.23 -32.84 -48.30
C LEU A 459 68.84 -33.03 -49.76
N GLY A 460 67.61 -32.68 -50.13
CA GLY A 460 67.14 -32.69 -51.52
C GLY A 460 67.91 -31.72 -52.42
N VAL A 461 68.25 -30.52 -51.93
CA VAL A 461 69.09 -29.54 -52.65
C VAL A 461 70.52 -30.05 -52.80
N VAL A 462 71.13 -30.61 -51.74
CA VAL A 462 72.49 -31.19 -51.81
C VAL A 462 72.56 -32.35 -52.80
N TYR A 463 71.51 -33.18 -52.87
CA TYR A 463 71.40 -34.30 -53.80
C TYR A 463 71.13 -33.83 -55.24
N TYR A 464 70.25 -32.84 -55.45
CA TYR A 464 69.87 -32.35 -56.77
C TYR A 464 70.99 -31.56 -57.48
N PHE A 465 71.83 -30.84 -56.72
CA PHE A 465 72.97 -30.10 -57.25
C PHE A 465 74.29 -30.89 -57.25
N ASP A 466 74.25 -32.19 -56.91
CA ASP A 466 75.40 -33.11 -56.82
C ASP A 466 76.61 -32.55 -56.04
N LEU A 467 76.31 -31.74 -55.01
CA LEU A 467 77.31 -31.10 -54.12
C LEU A 467 77.99 -32.11 -53.17
N GLY A 468 77.61 -33.39 -53.24
CA GLY A 468 78.03 -34.44 -52.31
C GLY A 468 79.51 -34.83 -52.41
N ASN A 469 80.15 -34.68 -53.59
CA ASN A 469 81.51 -35.19 -53.82
C ASN A 469 82.64 -34.31 -53.22
N GLY A 470 82.31 -33.20 -52.54
CA GLY A 470 83.30 -32.26 -51.99
C GLY A 470 83.14 -31.92 -50.50
N ILE A 471 82.13 -32.46 -49.80
CA ILE A 471 81.81 -32.08 -48.41
C ILE A 471 81.86 -33.33 -47.51
N PRO A 472 82.89 -33.52 -46.66
CA PRO A 472 83.11 -34.76 -45.91
C PRO A 472 82.02 -35.08 -44.86
N ILE A 473 81.17 -34.10 -44.54
CA ILE A 473 80.00 -34.28 -43.68
C ILE A 473 78.91 -35.10 -44.38
N VAL A 474 78.82 -35.04 -45.72
CA VAL A 474 77.83 -35.81 -46.47
C VAL A 474 78.17 -37.30 -46.43
N ASP A 475 79.45 -37.67 -46.55
CA ASP A 475 79.87 -39.07 -46.46
C ASP A 475 79.70 -39.66 -45.07
N SER A 476 79.96 -38.90 -43.99
CA SER A 476 79.74 -39.39 -42.63
C SER A 476 78.25 -39.61 -42.32
N VAL A 477 77.37 -38.72 -42.81
CA VAL A 477 75.92 -38.87 -42.71
C VAL A 477 75.42 -40.04 -43.58
N LYS A 478 75.95 -40.21 -44.79
CA LYS A 478 75.61 -41.32 -45.70
C LYS A 478 76.06 -42.67 -45.12
N ALA A 479 77.22 -42.74 -44.47
CA ALA A 479 77.69 -43.91 -43.75
C ALA A 479 76.81 -44.24 -42.52
N GLN A 480 76.40 -43.23 -41.73
CA GLN A 480 75.49 -43.43 -40.60
C GLN A 480 74.09 -43.88 -41.04
N ILE A 481 73.55 -43.30 -42.12
CA ILE A 481 72.26 -43.72 -42.70
C ILE A 481 72.34 -45.15 -43.24
N ASN A 482 73.39 -45.52 -43.98
CA ASN A 482 73.59 -46.89 -44.45
C ASN A 482 73.79 -47.89 -43.28
N GLY A 483 74.44 -47.47 -42.19
CA GLY A 483 74.55 -48.27 -40.97
C GLY A 483 73.21 -48.53 -40.29
N LEU A 484 72.33 -47.52 -40.24
CA LEU A 484 70.96 -47.63 -39.73
C LEU A 484 70.07 -48.49 -40.64
N VAL A 485 70.16 -48.33 -41.97
CA VAL A 485 69.37 -49.10 -42.94
C VAL A 485 69.77 -50.58 -42.96
N ASN A 486 71.02 -50.92 -42.64
CA ASN A 486 71.48 -52.31 -42.49
C ASN A 486 71.22 -52.92 -41.09
N GLN A 487 70.63 -52.16 -40.16
CA GLN A 487 70.19 -52.65 -38.84
C GLN A 487 68.67 -52.89 -38.74
N PHE A 488 67.93 -52.61 -39.81
CA PHE A 488 66.54 -52.97 -40.02
C PHE A 488 66.42 -54.04 -41.13
#